data_AF-A0A418CRY3-F1
#
_entry.id   AF-A0A418CRY3-F1
#
_cell.length_a   1.000
_cell.length_b   1.000
_cell.length_c   1.000
_cell.angle_alpha   90.00
_cell.angle_beta   90.00
_cell.angle_gamma   90.00
#
_symmetry.space_group_name_H-M   'P 1'
#
loop_
_entity.id
_entity.type
_entity.pdbx_description
1 polymer ?
#
loop_
_entity_poly.entity_id
_entity_poly.type
_entity_poly.pdbx_seq_one_letter_code
_entity_poly.pdbx_strand_id
1 'polypeptide(L)'
;MATVPDLRRHLHAFRLHPFVASSLLCVLLAGLAQLCLPQASPDASSSPCRCTLPEKMPCLFMHGLGEAQTLPLQDSYPSYWGQIHHNAPCCSSVRFARIETINRGWDHPSLQDDFCAAAMNVSGSTCSGRIDKLILVAHSMGNLIASGALAS
;
A
#
# COMPACT_ATOMS: atom_id res chain seq x y z
N MET A 1 -7.76 -39.52 -10.90
CA MET A 1 -9.15 -39.07 -11.11
C MET A 1 -9.74 -38.78 -9.75
N ALA A 2 -9.59 -37.54 -9.29
CA ALA A 2 -10.04 -37.09 -7.96
C ALA A 2 -11.08 -36.00 -8.16
N THR A 3 -12.23 -36.19 -7.53
CA THR A 3 -13.45 -35.39 -7.61
C THR A 3 -13.29 -34.05 -6.90
N VAL A 4 -13.65 -32.96 -7.57
CA VAL A 4 -13.71 -31.58 -7.03
C VAL A 4 -14.96 -31.45 -6.14
N PRO A 5 -14.87 -30.97 -4.89
CA PRO A 5 -16.05 -30.66 -4.09
C PRO A 5 -16.63 -29.28 -4.45
N ASP A 6 -17.96 -29.25 -4.57
CA ASP A 6 -18.85 -28.11 -4.81
C ASP A 6 -18.77 -27.08 -3.68
N LEU A 7 -18.34 -25.86 -4.01
CA LEU A 7 -18.23 -24.71 -3.10
C LEU A 7 -19.44 -23.76 -3.23
N ARG A 8 -20.66 -24.29 -3.25
CA ARG A 8 -21.89 -23.50 -3.01
C ARG A 8 -22.49 -23.83 -1.66
N ARG A 9 -22.09 -23.07 -0.63
CA ARG A 9 -22.89 -22.65 0.54
C ARG A 9 -21.94 -22.07 1.58
N HIS A 10 -21.73 -20.75 1.56
CA HIS A 10 -21.48 -19.90 2.73
C HIS A 10 -21.46 -18.43 2.27
N LEU A 11 -22.61 -17.94 1.78
CA LEU A 11 -22.86 -16.50 1.68
C LEU A 11 -23.33 -16.03 3.06
N HIS A 12 -22.37 -15.68 3.92
CA HIS A 12 -22.67 -14.88 5.09
C HIS A 12 -22.97 -13.45 4.64
N ALA A 13 -24.11 -12.94 5.09
CA ALA A 13 -24.64 -11.63 4.76
C ALA A 13 -23.64 -10.51 5.07
N PHE A 14 -23.21 -9.81 4.02
CA PHE A 14 -22.57 -8.50 4.13
C PHE A 14 -23.62 -7.52 4.69
N ARG A 15 -23.54 -7.17 5.97
CA ARG A 15 -24.25 -6.01 6.50
C ARG A 15 -23.59 -4.76 5.91
N LEU A 16 -24.25 -4.15 4.92
CA LEU A 16 -23.93 -2.80 4.50
C LEU A 16 -24.13 -1.86 5.70
N HIS A 17 -23.06 -1.18 6.10
CA HIS A 17 -23.17 -0.03 6.99
C HIS A 17 -23.98 1.07 6.26
N PRO A 18 -24.82 1.83 6.98
CA PRO A 18 -25.56 2.93 6.37
C PRO A 18 -24.55 3.93 5.81
N PHE A 19 -24.71 4.24 4.53
CA PHE A 19 -24.09 5.38 3.88
C PHE A 19 -24.28 6.59 4.79
N VAL A 20 -23.19 7.16 5.28
CA VAL A 20 -23.19 8.47 5.94
C VAL A 20 -23.74 9.46 4.92
N ALA A 21 -24.90 10.04 5.25
CA ALA A 21 -25.64 10.96 4.40
C ALA A 21 -24.72 12.12 4.00
N SER A 22 -24.38 12.17 2.72
CA SER A 22 -23.67 13.28 2.10
C SER A 22 -24.52 14.54 2.26
N SER A 23 -23.99 15.56 2.94
CA SER A 23 -24.67 16.82 3.20
C SER A 23 -24.75 17.66 1.91
N LEU A 24 -25.70 17.31 1.05
CA LEU A 24 -26.06 18.06 -0.16
C LEU A 24 -27.33 18.86 0.12
N LEU A 25 -27.25 20.19 0.10
CA LEU A 25 -28.43 21.05 0.09
C LEU A 25 -28.98 21.09 -1.35
N CYS A 26 -30.08 20.38 -1.60
CA CYS A 26 -30.81 20.48 -2.86
C CYS A 26 -31.79 21.66 -2.78
N VAL A 27 -31.61 22.67 -3.63
CA VAL A 27 -32.60 23.75 -3.78
C VAL A 27 -33.58 23.36 -4.88
N LEU A 28 -34.87 23.28 -4.54
CA LEU A 28 -35.94 23.13 -5.53
C LEU A 28 -36.25 24.51 -6.11
N LEU A 29 -35.75 24.79 -7.30
CA LEU A 29 -36.32 25.86 -8.11
C LEU A 29 -37.60 25.34 -8.76
N ALA A 30 -38.67 26.12 -8.68
CA ALA A 30 -39.98 25.74 -9.18
C ALA A 30 -39.91 25.47 -10.70
N GLY A 31 -39.75 24.20 -11.06
CA GLY A 31 -39.72 23.73 -12.43
C GLY A 31 -38.30 23.55 -13.01
N LEU A 32 -37.87 22.27 -13.00
CA LEU A 32 -36.79 21.66 -13.79
C LEU A 32 -35.34 21.80 -13.26
N ALA A 33 -34.76 20.63 -13.03
CA ALA A 33 -33.38 20.30 -12.63
C ALA A 33 -33.02 20.52 -11.15
N GLN A 34 -32.73 19.41 -10.47
CA GLN A 34 -32.16 19.37 -9.14
C GLN A 34 -30.65 19.65 -9.25
N LEU A 35 -30.23 20.88 -8.94
CA LEU A 35 -28.82 21.26 -8.91
C LEU A 35 -28.28 21.01 -7.50
N CYS A 36 -27.49 19.94 -7.36
CA CYS A 36 -26.66 19.71 -6.18
C CYS A 36 -25.43 20.60 -6.26
N LEU A 37 -25.37 21.66 -5.45
CA LEU A 37 -24.14 22.43 -5.27
C LEU A 37 -23.27 21.74 -4.22
N PRO A 38 -21.97 21.52 -4.47
CA PRO A 38 -21.06 21.07 -3.43
C PRO A 38 -20.98 22.17 -2.36
N GLN A 39 -21.38 21.86 -1.14
CA GLN A 39 -21.14 22.74 -0.01
C GLN A 39 -19.62 22.74 0.24
N ALA A 40 -18.96 23.89 0.07
CA ALA A 40 -17.61 24.08 0.57
C ALA A 40 -17.64 23.84 2.08
N SER A 41 -17.05 22.73 2.51
CA SER A 41 -16.96 22.39 3.93
C SER A 41 -16.04 23.42 4.60
N PRO A 42 -16.45 24.06 5.70
CA PRO A 42 -15.58 24.97 6.43
C PRO A 42 -14.39 24.16 6.92
N ASP A 43 -13.20 24.74 6.75
CA ASP A 43 -11.89 24.16 6.99
C ASP A 43 -11.91 23.12 8.12
N ALA A 44 -11.68 21.86 7.73
CA ALA A 44 -11.27 20.84 8.67
C ALA A 44 -9.99 21.37 9.33
N SER A 45 -10.12 21.92 10.54
CA SER A 45 -9.03 22.07 11.49
C SER A 45 -8.55 20.66 11.84
N SER A 46 -7.89 20.03 10.86
CA SER A 46 -7.49 18.65 10.94
C SER A 46 -6.39 18.58 11.98
N SER A 47 -6.68 17.91 13.10
CA SER A 47 -5.60 17.35 13.90
C SER A 47 -4.72 16.56 12.93
N PRO A 48 -3.39 16.77 12.90
CA PRO A 48 -2.53 16.04 11.98
C PRO A 48 -2.75 14.54 12.19
N CYS A 49 -2.87 13.78 11.10
CA CYS A 49 -2.99 12.32 11.19
C CYS A 49 -1.78 11.79 11.97
N ARG A 50 -2.03 11.15 13.12
CA ARG A 50 -0.97 10.56 13.95
C ARG A 50 -0.94 9.07 13.73
N CYS A 51 0.26 8.49 13.81
CA CYS A 51 0.37 7.05 13.88
C CYS A 51 -0.30 6.53 15.16
N THR A 52 -1.17 5.53 15.02
CA THR A 52 -1.87 4.88 16.13
C THR A 52 -1.26 3.54 16.53
N LEU A 53 -0.19 3.11 15.85
CA LEU A 53 0.50 1.88 16.19
C LEU A 53 1.13 1.99 17.59
N PRO A 54 1.06 0.93 18.41
CA PRO A 54 1.64 0.93 19.75
C PRO A 54 3.17 1.07 19.72
N GLU A 55 3.80 0.59 18.64
CA GLU A 55 5.23 0.69 18.38
C GLU A 55 5.44 1.04 16.91
N LYS A 56 6.44 1.90 16.62
CA LYS A 56 6.83 2.19 15.24
C LYS A 56 7.53 0.99 14.62
N MET A 57 7.22 0.69 13.37
CA MET A 57 7.78 -0.47 12.66
C MET A 57 8.82 -0.03 11.63
N PRO A 58 9.80 -0.87 11.28
CA PRO A 58 10.65 -0.58 10.14
C PRO A 58 9.78 -0.55 8.87
N CYS A 59 10.12 0.34 7.94
CA CYS A 59 9.35 0.55 6.72
C CYS A 59 10.21 0.28 5.49
N LEU A 60 9.68 -0.53 4.59
CA LEU A 60 10.27 -0.77 3.27
C LEU A 60 9.40 -0.13 2.19
N PHE A 61 10.02 0.71 1.37
CA PHE A 61 9.40 1.33 0.21
C PHE A 61 9.88 0.63 -1.05
N MET A 62 8.95 0.00 -1.77
CA MET A 62 9.20 -0.71 -3.03
C MET A 62 8.66 0.10 -4.20
N HIS A 63 9.57 0.56 -5.05
CA HIS A 63 9.24 1.29 -6.27
C HIS A 63 8.62 0.38 -7.35
N GLY A 64 8.13 0.99 -8.42
CA GLY A 64 7.50 0.30 -9.55
C GLY A 64 8.47 0.00 -10.70
N LEU A 65 8.00 0.19 -11.93
CA LEU A 65 8.83 0.12 -13.13
C LEU A 65 9.74 1.37 -13.20
N GLY A 66 11.01 1.20 -13.54
CA GLY A 66 11.88 2.32 -13.95
C GLY A 66 13.30 2.32 -13.41
N GLU A 67 13.73 1.30 -12.69
CA GLU A 67 15.12 1.19 -12.22
C GLU A 67 15.93 0.28 -13.15
N ALA A 68 17.06 0.79 -13.63
CA ALA A 68 17.92 0.07 -14.59
C ALA A 68 18.90 -0.92 -13.93
N GLN A 69 19.06 -0.84 -12.61
CA GLN A 69 19.99 -1.70 -11.86
C GLN A 69 19.55 -1.87 -10.40
N THR A 70 19.84 -3.02 -9.80
CA THR A 70 19.61 -3.23 -8.38
C THR A 70 20.70 -2.52 -7.58
N LEU A 71 20.29 -1.62 -6.68
CA LEU A 71 21.16 -0.89 -5.77
C LEU A 71 21.00 -1.41 -4.34
N PRO A 72 21.99 -1.17 -3.46
CA PRO A 72 21.81 -1.37 -2.02
C PRO A 72 20.60 -0.61 -1.48
N LEU A 73 20.09 -1.04 -0.33
CA LEU A 73 19.00 -0.35 0.37
C LEU A 73 19.40 1.09 0.68
N GLN A 74 18.60 2.04 0.21
CA GLN A 74 18.89 3.47 0.38
C GLN A 74 18.08 4.05 1.54
N ASP A 75 18.63 5.08 2.19
CA ASP A 75 17.92 5.89 3.20
C ASP A 75 17.02 6.98 2.58
N SER A 76 17.22 7.29 1.30
CA SER A 76 16.39 8.25 0.56
C SER A 76 16.26 7.85 -0.91
N TYR A 77 15.12 8.21 -1.51
CA TYR A 77 14.91 8.09 -2.96
C TYR A 77 14.06 9.25 -3.50
N PRO A 78 14.60 10.49 -3.50
CA PRO A 78 13.80 11.70 -3.76
C PRO A 78 13.21 11.77 -5.16
N SER A 79 13.89 11.23 -6.17
CA SER A 79 13.42 11.25 -7.56
C SER A 79 12.16 10.42 -7.80
N TYR A 80 11.85 9.46 -6.91
CA TYR A 80 10.65 8.61 -7.01
C TYR A 80 9.63 8.92 -5.91
N TRP A 81 10.10 9.05 -4.67
CA TRP A 81 9.26 9.14 -3.47
C TRP A 81 9.29 10.51 -2.79
N GLY A 82 10.06 11.47 -3.31
CA GLY A 82 10.32 12.73 -2.64
C GLY A 82 10.90 12.54 -1.23
N GLN A 83 10.54 13.44 -0.32
CA GLN A 83 11.01 13.44 1.08
C GLN A 83 10.06 12.71 2.03
N ILE A 84 9.45 11.61 1.57
CA ILE A 84 8.46 10.86 2.37
C ILE A 84 9.05 10.27 3.66
N HIS A 85 10.36 10.02 3.72
CA HIS A 85 11.04 9.52 4.91
C HIS A 85 10.99 10.51 6.09
N HIS A 86 10.76 11.81 5.84
CA HIS A 86 10.49 12.80 6.88
C HIS A 86 9.02 12.84 7.33
N ASN A 87 8.12 12.20 6.58
CA ASN A 87 6.66 12.27 6.75
C ASN A 87 6.04 10.89 6.98
N ALA A 88 6.81 9.94 7.51
CA ALA A 88 6.36 8.58 7.78
C ALA A 88 6.26 8.33 9.30
N PRO A 89 5.22 8.86 9.98
CA PRO A 89 5.17 8.90 11.45
C PRO A 89 5.09 7.53 12.11
N CYS A 90 4.67 6.50 11.38
CA CYS A 90 4.61 5.11 11.84
C CYS A 90 5.93 4.33 11.70
N CYS A 91 6.92 4.91 11.03
CA CYS A 91 8.16 4.24 10.71
C CYS A 91 9.22 4.49 11.78
N SER A 92 9.84 3.42 12.30
CA SER A 92 11.03 3.52 13.17
C SER A 92 12.29 3.74 12.34
N SER A 93 12.31 3.16 11.13
CA SER A 93 13.28 3.40 10.07
C SER A 93 12.57 3.36 8.72
N VAL A 94 13.15 4.02 7.72
CA VAL A 94 12.65 4.03 6.35
C VAL A 94 13.77 3.59 5.43
N ARG A 95 13.52 2.58 4.60
CA ARG A 95 14.46 2.08 3.60
C ARG A 95 13.76 1.97 2.25
N PHE A 96 14.50 2.26 1.19
CA PHE A 96 14.01 2.19 -0.18
C PHE A 96 14.68 1.04 -0.91
N ALA A 97 13.87 0.08 -1.39
CA ALA A 97 14.31 -0.94 -2.34
C ALA A 97 14.37 -0.31 -3.73
N ARG A 98 15.57 -0.27 -4.31
CA ARG A 98 15.84 0.17 -5.68
C ARG A 98 16.31 -1.03 -6.49
N ILE A 99 15.35 -1.89 -6.83
CA ILE A 99 15.61 -3.16 -7.53
C ILE A 99 15.43 -2.93 -9.03
N GLU A 100 16.26 -3.54 -9.87
CA GLU A 100 16.14 -3.47 -11.33
C GLU A 100 14.77 -3.99 -11.79
N THR A 101 13.99 -3.18 -12.49
CA THR A 101 12.62 -3.53 -12.96
C THR A 101 12.39 -3.25 -14.44
N ILE A 102 13.39 -2.77 -15.18
CA ILE A 102 13.24 -2.43 -16.62
C ILE A 102 13.27 -3.69 -17.49
N ASN A 103 14.16 -4.63 -17.16
CA ASN A 103 14.47 -5.82 -17.96
C ASN A 103 13.85 -7.10 -17.39
N ARG A 104 13.46 -7.09 -16.10
CA ARG A 104 12.79 -8.21 -15.44
C ARG A 104 11.32 -7.85 -15.20
N GLY A 105 10.42 -8.69 -15.73
CA GLY A 105 8.98 -8.58 -15.50
C GLY A 105 8.61 -8.85 -14.04
N TRP A 106 7.47 -8.34 -13.59
CA TRP A 106 7.05 -8.41 -12.18
C TRP A 106 6.94 -9.84 -11.62
N ASP A 107 6.73 -10.82 -12.49
CA ASP A 107 6.59 -12.24 -12.21
C ASP A 107 7.94 -13.00 -12.26
N HIS A 108 9.03 -12.32 -12.58
CA HIS A 108 10.35 -12.93 -12.64
C HIS A 108 10.79 -13.40 -11.23
N PRO A 109 11.18 -14.68 -11.03
CA PRO A 109 11.47 -15.22 -9.70
C PRO A 109 12.56 -14.45 -8.94
N SER A 110 13.65 -14.08 -9.61
CA SER A 110 14.73 -13.32 -8.96
C SER A 110 14.31 -11.95 -8.45
N LEU A 111 13.25 -11.34 -9.02
CA LEU A 111 12.73 -10.06 -8.54
C LEU A 111 12.01 -10.23 -7.21
N GLN A 112 11.32 -11.35 -7.04
CA GLN A 112 10.66 -11.74 -5.79
C GLN A 112 11.70 -12.08 -4.73
N ASP A 113 12.78 -12.78 -5.11
CA ASP A 113 13.93 -13.06 -4.23
C ASP A 113 14.61 -11.76 -3.76
N ASP A 114 14.88 -10.82 -4.68
CA ASP A 114 15.47 -9.51 -4.36
C ASP A 114 14.59 -8.74 -3.36
N PHE A 115 13.26 -8.77 -3.56
CA PHE A 115 12.30 -8.15 -2.65
C PHE A 115 12.31 -8.83 -1.27
N CYS A 116 12.27 -10.16 -1.21
CA CYS A 116 12.32 -10.92 0.03
C CYS A 116 13.60 -10.64 0.81
N ALA A 117 14.74 -10.60 0.14
CA ALA A 117 16.02 -10.26 0.75
C ALA A 117 16.00 -8.85 1.36
N ALA A 118 15.48 -7.87 0.63
CA ALA A 118 15.29 -6.51 1.12
C ALA A 118 14.36 -6.46 2.35
N ALA A 119 13.22 -7.15 2.29
CA ALA A 119 12.23 -7.18 3.38
C ALA A 119 12.77 -7.88 4.64
N MET A 120 13.49 -8.98 4.50
CA MET A 120 14.14 -9.66 5.62
C MET A 120 15.22 -8.78 6.27
N ASN A 121 16.03 -8.10 5.45
CA ASN A 121 17.06 -7.18 5.95
C ASN A 121 16.44 -6.04 6.78
N VAL A 122 15.39 -5.40 6.25
CA VAL A 122 14.74 -4.25 6.92
C VAL A 122 13.93 -4.65 8.14
N SER A 123 13.26 -5.80 8.10
CA SER A 123 12.53 -6.33 9.27
C SER A 123 13.47 -6.84 10.38
N GLY A 124 14.76 -6.98 10.10
CA GLY A 124 15.75 -7.53 11.02
C GLY A 124 15.53 -9.01 11.29
N SER A 125 14.93 -9.74 10.34
CA SER A 125 14.59 -11.14 10.58
C SER A 125 15.84 -11.99 10.68
N THR A 126 15.89 -12.81 11.73
CA THR A 126 17.00 -13.75 12.01
C THR A 126 16.71 -15.16 11.51
N CYS A 127 15.50 -15.42 11.02
CA CYS A 127 15.04 -16.72 10.56
C CYS A 127 14.90 -16.70 9.03
N SER A 128 15.55 -17.66 8.36
CA SER A 128 15.42 -17.82 6.91
C SER A 128 13.95 -18.08 6.52
N GLY A 129 13.44 -17.31 5.56
CA GLY A 129 12.10 -17.51 5.00
C GLY A 129 10.95 -16.85 5.76
N ARG A 130 11.24 -15.92 6.70
CA ARG A 130 10.19 -15.12 7.36
C ARG A 130 10.54 -13.64 7.30
N ILE A 131 9.54 -12.81 6.97
CA ILE A 131 9.62 -11.36 7.13
C ILE A 131 8.97 -11.04 8.49
N ASP A 132 9.72 -10.44 9.40
CA ASP A 132 9.21 -10.01 10.71
C ASP A 132 8.38 -8.72 10.59
N LYS A 133 8.11 -8.03 11.71
CA LYS A 133 7.30 -6.80 11.74
C LYS A 133 7.85 -5.77 10.73
N LEU A 134 7.06 -5.46 9.71
CA LEU A 134 7.43 -4.54 8.64
C LEU A 134 6.18 -3.80 8.14
N ILE A 135 6.28 -2.50 7.90
CA ILE A 135 5.32 -1.77 7.06
C ILE A 135 5.87 -1.78 5.64
N LEU A 136 5.10 -2.37 4.72
CA LEU A 136 5.40 -2.32 3.29
C LEU A 136 4.61 -1.18 2.65
N VAL A 137 5.33 -0.32 1.92
CA VAL A 137 4.73 0.64 0.97
C VAL A 137 5.20 0.25 -0.41
N ALA A 138 4.29 -0.16 -1.28
CA ALA A 138 4.61 -0.57 -2.63
C ALA A 138 3.78 0.23 -3.65
N HIS A 139 4.35 0.50 -4.81
CA HIS A 139 3.70 1.28 -5.87
C HIS A 139 3.79 0.59 -7.23
N SER A 140 2.69 0.62 -7.98
CA SER A 140 2.60 0.12 -9.36
C SER A 140 3.14 -1.31 -9.47
N MET A 141 4.09 -1.59 -10.37
CA MET A 141 4.74 -2.90 -10.52
C MET A 141 5.29 -3.47 -9.21
N GLY A 142 5.72 -2.63 -8.27
CA GLY A 142 6.20 -3.03 -6.95
C GLY A 142 5.15 -3.77 -6.12
N ASN A 143 3.86 -3.46 -6.31
CA ASN A 143 2.77 -4.18 -5.64
C ASN A 143 2.68 -5.64 -6.11
N LEU A 144 2.86 -5.86 -7.41
CA LEU A 144 2.81 -7.20 -8.01
C LEU A 144 4.02 -8.03 -7.60
N ILE A 145 5.22 -7.43 -7.61
CA ILE A 145 6.45 -8.08 -7.15
C ILE A 145 6.30 -8.51 -5.68
N ALA A 146 5.89 -7.59 -4.80
CA ALA A 146 5.72 -7.90 -3.38
C ALA A 146 4.64 -8.97 -3.14
N SER A 147 3.52 -8.90 -3.87
CA SER A 147 2.43 -9.87 -3.73
C SER A 147 2.84 -11.25 -4.24
N GLY A 148 3.57 -11.33 -5.36
CA GLY A 148 4.14 -12.56 -5.89
C GLY A 148 5.10 -13.21 -4.90
N ALA A 149 6.00 -12.41 -4.31
CA ALA A 149 6.97 -12.85 -3.33
C ALA A 149 6.36 -13.34 -1.99
N LEU A 150 5.25 -12.73 -1.56
CA LEU A 150 4.55 -13.14 -0.33
C LEU A 150 3.65 -14.38 -0.51
N ALA A 151 3.27 -14.67 -1.76
CA ALA A 151 2.40 -15.80 -2.10
C ALA A 151 3.18 -17.07 -2.49
N SER A 152 4.51 -16.99 -2.62
CA SER A 152 5.38 -18.08 -3.06
C SER A 152 5.76 -19.06 -1.94
#